data_AF-A0A938AY57-F1
#
_entry.id   AF-A0A938AY57-F1
#
_cell.length_a   1.000
_cell.length_b   1.000
_cell.length_c   1.000
_cell.angle_alpha   90.00
_cell.angle_beta   90.00
_cell.angle_gamma   90.00
#
_symmetry.space_group_name_H-M   'P 1'
#
loop_
_entity.id
_entity.type
_entity.pdbx_description
1 polymer ?
#
loop_
_entity_poly.entity_id
_entity_poly.type
_entity_poly.pdbx_seq_one_letter_code
_entity_poly.pdbx_strand_id
1 'polypeptide(L)'
;MLSSTSGAPQTNLLIGIGLGSLLGVTLIGFDIIFRKFNLRSFNIGIVGLFIGYLMGEALVLVFGAILDISSLTIVLQPQVIEMIKISLFLFGTYLGTIMTLKTSDELYVSIPFVKFSPTSQKKKDLVVDSSVLSDARIIDLSSTGVLDHTLIIPRFLIKEIYAISEIGDEVSKNKAKKSLEIIKKLEAIEGLELRFNDTDFPEVKDIQGKLIRLARLLDANILSADITKIQMSSLEGIRIINLHTLSNALKPLTQTGEFIKIKIQRYGKEPRQGVGYLEDGTMVVVNGGGKFLG
;
A
#
# COMPACT_ATOMS: atom_id res chain seq x y z
N MET A 1 -2.42 -73.02 36.72
CA MET A 1 -3.26 -71.90 37.17
C MET A 1 -3.13 -70.77 36.15
N LEU A 2 -4.10 -70.67 35.26
CA LEU A 2 -4.24 -69.60 34.27
C LEU A 2 -5.01 -68.45 34.94
N SER A 3 -4.41 -67.26 35.04
CA SER A 3 -5.12 -66.02 35.39
C SER A 3 -4.61 -64.84 34.55
N SER A 4 -5.32 -64.64 33.44
CA SER A 4 -5.67 -63.36 32.79
C SER A 4 -4.60 -62.26 32.67
N THR A 5 -3.88 -62.25 31.55
CA THR A 5 -3.20 -61.08 30.98
C THR A 5 -3.83 -60.68 29.64
N SER A 6 -5.16 -60.60 29.58
CA SER A 6 -5.93 -60.30 28.36
C SER A 6 -6.57 -58.90 28.32
N GLY A 7 -6.14 -57.96 29.17
CA GLY A 7 -6.68 -56.59 29.24
C GLY A 7 -5.69 -55.45 28.96
N ALA A 8 -4.37 -55.72 28.93
CA ALA A 8 -3.34 -54.69 28.85
C ALA A 8 -3.07 -54.04 27.47
N PRO A 9 -3.26 -54.70 26.31
CA PRO A 9 -2.90 -54.07 25.03
C PRO A 9 -3.93 -53.03 24.57
N GLN A 10 -5.21 -53.21 24.90
CA GLN A 10 -6.27 -52.26 24.52
C GLN A 10 -6.26 -50.99 25.37
N THR A 11 -5.94 -51.09 26.66
CA THR A 11 -5.84 -49.92 27.56
C THR A 11 -4.65 -49.04 27.19
N ASN A 12 -3.49 -49.63 26.87
CA ASN A 12 -2.32 -48.88 26.40
C ASN A 12 -2.56 -48.19 25.05
N LEU A 13 -3.32 -48.82 24.15
CA LEU A 13 -3.72 -48.24 22.87
C LEU A 13 -4.64 -47.03 23.05
N LEU A 14 -5.63 -47.13 23.94
CA LEU A 14 -6.55 -46.03 24.27
C LEU A 14 -5.83 -44.83 24.88
N ILE A 15 -4.87 -45.06 25.79
CA ILE A 15 -4.04 -44.00 26.38
C ILE A 15 -3.18 -43.31 25.31
N GLY A 16 -2.59 -44.08 24.39
CA GLY A 16 -1.81 -43.54 23.27
C GLY A 16 -2.65 -42.66 22.33
N ILE A 17 -3.86 -43.09 21.99
CA ILE A 17 -4.80 -42.31 21.16
C ILE A 17 -5.21 -41.02 21.89
N GLY A 18 -5.47 -41.10 23.19
CA GLY A 18 -5.84 -39.94 24.01
C GLY A 18 -4.73 -38.89 24.07
N LEU A 19 -3.50 -39.32 24.37
CA LEU A 19 -2.33 -38.43 24.40
C LEU A 19 -2.02 -37.83 23.03
N GLY A 20 -2.06 -38.64 21.96
CA GLY A 20 -1.83 -38.16 20.60
C GLY A 20 -2.86 -37.12 20.15
N SER A 21 -4.13 -37.34 20.50
CA SER A 21 -5.21 -36.39 20.19
C SER A 21 -5.07 -35.09 20.97
N LEU A 22 -4.72 -35.15 22.26
CA LEU A 22 -4.47 -33.97 23.10
C LEU A 22 -3.31 -33.14 22.55
N LEU A 23 -2.21 -33.80 22.20
CA LEU A 23 -1.00 -33.15 21.66
C LEU A 23 -1.29 -32.53 20.29
N GLY A 24 -2.05 -33.22 19.44
CA GLY A 24 -2.50 -32.71 18.14
C GLY A 24 -3.38 -31.46 18.27
N VAL A 25 -4.39 -31.48 19.15
CA VAL A 25 -5.25 -30.31 19.41
C VAL A 25 -4.43 -29.13 19.95
N THR A 26 -3.47 -29.40 20.85
CA THR A 26 -2.60 -28.36 21.41
C THR A 26 -1.73 -27.72 20.32
N LEU A 27 -1.14 -28.52 19.42
CA LEU A 27 -0.34 -28.03 18.30
C LEU A 27 -1.15 -27.19 17.31
N ILE A 28 -2.36 -27.63 16.96
CA ILE A 28 -3.27 -26.89 16.08
C ILE A 28 -3.69 -25.57 16.72
N GLY A 29 -3.96 -25.58 18.04
CA GLY A 29 -4.25 -24.37 18.81
C GLY A 29 -3.08 -23.38 18.77
N PHE A 30 -1.85 -23.87 18.95
CA PHE A 30 -0.64 -23.05 18.81
C PHE A 30 -0.50 -22.46 17.40
N ASP A 31 -0.71 -23.24 16.34
CA ASP A 31 -0.61 -22.73 14.95
C ASP A 31 -1.66 -21.64 14.66
N ILE A 32 -2.90 -21.81 15.15
CA ILE A 32 -3.96 -20.80 15.01
C ILE A 32 -3.62 -19.50 15.75
N ILE A 33 -3.03 -19.61 16.95
CA ILE A 33 -2.59 -18.45 17.74
C ILE A 33 -1.40 -17.76 17.05
N PHE A 34 -0.40 -18.53 16.62
CA PHE A 34 0.80 -18.00 15.95
C PHE A 34 0.48 -17.31 14.63
N ARG A 35 -0.49 -17.80 13.86
CA ARG A 35 -0.97 -17.12 12.64
C ARG A 35 -1.55 -15.73 12.90
N LYS A 36 -2.03 -15.46 14.11
CA LYS A 36 -2.53 -14.15 14.53
C LYS A 36 -1.48 -13.28 15.23
N PHE A 37 -0.30 -13.83 15.54
CA PHE A 37 0.79 -13.09 16.17
C PHE A 37 1.52 -12.23 15.14
N ASN A 38 1.33 -10.92 15.23
CA ASN A 38 2.18 -9.97 14.53
C ASN A 38 3.55 -9.95 15.21
N LEU A 39 4.57 -10.55 14.57
CA LEU A 39 5.96 -10.57 15.06
C LEU A 39 6.47 -9.17 15.42
N ARG A 40 5.97 -8.13 14.73
CA ARG A 40 6.29 -6.74 15.03
C ARG A 40 5.76 -6.32 16.41
N SER A 41 4.48 -6.52 16.68
CA SER A 41 3.85 -6.16 17.96
C SER A 41 4.48 -6.93 19.13
N PHE A 42 4.88 -8.18 18.89
CA PHE A 42 5.60 -9.00 19.86
C PHE A 42 6.99 -8.42 20.17
N ASN A 43 7.78 -8.09 19.15
CA ASN A 43 9.12 -7.52 19.34
C ASN A 43 9.08 -6.15 20.04
N ILE A 44 8.12 -5.28 19.68
CA ILE A 44 7.92 -3.99 20.36
C ILE A 44 7.54 -4.21 21.82
N GLY A 45 6.69 -5.19 22.12
CA GLY A 45 6.33 -5.55 23.49
C GLY A 45 7.54 -5.98 24.32
N ILE A 46 8.45 -6.79 23.75
CA ILE A 46 9.69 -7.21 24.42
C ILE A 46 10.60 -6.01 24.71
N VAL A 47 10.82 -5.14 23.72
CA VAL A 47 11.63 -3.93 23.88
C VAL A 47 11.00 -2.99 24.91
N GLY A 48 9.69 -2.83 24.89
CA GLY A 48 8.96 -2.00 25.85
C GLY A 48 9.07 -2.53 27.27
N LEU A 49 8.97 -3.84 27.47
CA LEU A 49 9.17 -4.48 28.77
C LEU A 49 10.60 -4.28 29.27
N PHE A 50 11.60 -4.39 28.39
CA PHE A 50 13.01 -4.16 28.73
C PHE A 50 13.27 -2.70 29.14
N ILE A 51 12.77 -1.73 28.36
CA ILE A 51 12.89 -0.29 28.69
C ILE A 51 12.12 0.02 29.98
N GLY A 52 10.93 -0.54 30.14
CA GLY A 52 10.14 -0.45 31.36
C GLY A 52 10.91 -0.94 32.58
N TYR A 53 11.53 -2.12 32.47
CA TYR A 53 12.36 -2.68 33.53
C TYR A 53 13.49 -1.72 33.93
N LEU A 54 14.24 -1.20 32.96
CA LEU A 54 15.32 -0.23 33.23
C LEU A 54 14.80 1.06 33.88
N MET A 55 13.62 1.54 33.48
CA MET A 55 13.02 2.73 34.06
C MET A 55 12.51 2.48 35.49
N GLY A 56 11.93 1.31 35.75
CA GLY A 56 11.53 0.87 37.08
C GLY A 56 12.73 0.79 38.04
N GLU A 57 13.82 0.16 37.61
CA GLU A 57 15.08 0.10 38.37
C GLU A 57 15.66 1.50 38.64
N ALA A 58 15.68 2.37 37.62
CA ALA A 58 16.18 3.73 37.78
C ALA A 58 15.39 4.53 38.83
N LEU A 59 14.05 4.41 38.83
CA LEU A 59 13.20 5.07 39.82
C LEU A 59 13.48 4.55 41.24
N VAL A 60 13.61 3.23 41.40
CA VAL A 60 13.92 2.62 42.71
C VAL A 60 15.29 3.06 43.22
N LEU A 61 16.29 3.15 42.33
CA LEU A 61 17.63 3.63 42.66
C LEU A 61 17.61 5.09 43.11
N VAL A 62 16.96 5.97 42.34
CA VAL A 62 16.82 7.40 42.70
C VAL A 62 16.11 7.56 44.04
N PHE A 63 15.03 6.80 44.27
CA PHE A 63 14.31 6.83 45.55
C PHE A 63 15.20 6.35 46.71
N GLY A 64 15.99 5.29 46.51
CA GLY A 64 16.97 4.82 47.49
C GLY A 64 18.02 5.89 47.82
N ALA A 65 18.61 6.52 46.81
CA ALA A 65 19.60 7.57 47.00
C ALA A 65 19.03 8.78 47.76
N ILE A 66 17.78 9.16 47.50
CA ILE A 66 17.10 10.23 48.25
C ILE A 66 16.97 9.87 49.73
N LEU A 67 16.55 8.63 50.04
CA LEU A 67 16.43 8.16 51.42
C LEU A 67 17.77 8.15 52.16
N ASP A 68 18.85 7.73 51.49
CA ASP A 68 20.19 7.70 52.07
C ASP A 68 20.73 9.12 52.38
N ILE A 69 20.48 10.08 51.48
CA ILE A 69 20.85 11.50 51.68
C ILE A 69 20.01 12.16 52.78
N SER A 70 18.74 11.80 52.88
CA SER A 70 17.80 12.36 53.86
C SER A 70 17.86 11.69 55.24
N SER A 71 18.98 11.02 55.53
CA SER A 71 19.36 10.36 56.80
C SER A 71 19.36 11.23 58.06
N LEU A 72 18.76 12.43 58.03
CA LEU A 72 18.58 13.28 59.22
C LEU A 72 17.17 13.36 59.81
N THR A 73 16.09 12.86 59.18
CA THR A 73 14.73 13.09 59.77
C THR A 73 13.61 12.08 59.50
N ILE A 74 13.74 11.08 58.62
CA ILE A 74 12.59 10.22 58.25
C ILE A 74 12.81 8.76 58.68
N VAL A 75 12.29 8.40 59.85
CA VAL A 75 12.23 7.00 60.33
C VAL A 75 10.97 6.34 59.75
N LEU A 76 11.00 6.00 58.47
CA LEU A 76 9.98 5.15 57.87
C LEU A 76 10.20 3.69 58.30
N GLN A 77 9.12 2.95 58.55
CA GLN A 77 9.21 1.52 58.81
C GLN A 77 9.76 0.80 57.56
N PRO A 78 10.66 -0.19 57.73
CA PRO A 78 11.25 -0.93 56.60
C PRO A 78 10.23 -1.52 55.63
N GLN A 79 9.10 -2.00 56.14
CA GLN A 79 7.99 -2.57 55.37
C GLN A 79 7.35 -1.55 54.43
N VAL A 80 7.21 -0.30 54.89
CA VAL A 80 6.62 0.79 54.08
C VAL A 80 7.57 1.18 52.95
N ILE A 81 8.88 1.21 53.22
CA ILE A 81 9.91 1.49 52.19
C ILE A 81 9.88 0.42 51.09
N GLU A 82 9.77 -0.85 51.46
CA GLU A 82 9.70 -1.96 50.50
C GLU A 82 8.43 -1.91 49.65
N MET A 83 7.27 -1.63 50.25
CA MET A 83 6.00 -1.44 49.51
C MET A 83 6.09 -0.29 48.51
N ILE A 84 6.73 0.83 48.90
CA ILE A 84 6.94 1.97 48.01
C ILE A 84 7.86 1.57 46.85
N LYS A 85 8.98 0.89 47.12
CA LYS A 85 9.91 0.43 46.06
C LYS A 85 9.23 -0.49 45.05
N ILE A 86 8.46 -1.47 45.50
CA ILE A 86 7.70 -2.38 44.61
C ILE A 86 6.69 -1.59 43.76
N SER A 87 5.96 -0.68 44.39
CA SER A 87 4.97 0.15 43.68
C SER A 87 5.64 1.03 42.62
N LEU A 88 6.78 1.63 42.95
CA LEU A 88 7.56 2.49 42.06
C LEU A 88 8.13 1.69 40.86
N PHE A 89 8.60 0.47 41.12
CA PHE A 89 9.11 -0.43 40.10
C PHE A 89 8.02 -0.85 39.10
N LEU A 90 6.85 -1.29 39.60
CA LEU A 90 5.72 -1.65 38.76
C LEU A 90 5.22 -0.45 37.94
N PHE A 91 5.17 0.73 38.57
CA PHE A 91 4.80 1.97 37.91
C PHE A 91 5.77 2.34 36.79
N GLY A 92 7.08 2.31 37.06
CA GLY A 92 8.12 2.57 36.06
C GLY A 92 8.09 1.56 34.92
N THR A 93 7.90 0.28 35.23
CA THR A 93 7.79 -0.79 34.23
C THR A 93 6.59 -0.59 33.32
N TYR A 94 5.43 -0.27 33.89
CA TYR A 94 4.22 0.04 33.15
C TYR A 94 4.40 1.27 32.26
N LEU A 95 4.92 2.38 32.82
CA LEU A 95 5.13 3.61 32.07
C LEU A 95 6.10 3.41 30.90
N GLY A 96 7.23 2.72 31.11
CA GLY A 96 8.23 2.54 30.05
C GLY A 96 7.73 1.61 28.94
N THR A 97 6.92 0.61 29.30
CA THR A 97 6.25 -0.25 28.33
C THR A 97 5.23 0.53 27.50
N ILE A 98 4.37 1.33 28.15
CA ILE A 98 3.36 2.15 27.46
C ILE A 98 3.99 3.24 26.61
N MET A 99 5.06 3.89 27.08
CA MET A 99 5.80 4.86 26.28
C MET A 99 6.39 4.21 25.03
N THR A 100 7.00 3.04 25.16
CA THR A 100 7.54 2.32 24.00
C THR A 100 6.44 1.90 23.02
N LEU A 101 5.27 1.49 23.51
CA LEU A 101 4.12 1.14 22.66
C LEU A 101 3.47 2.36 21.99
N LYS A 102 3.46 3.53 22.63
CA LYS A 102 2.91 4.77 22.05
C LYS A 102 3.88 5.43 21.08
N THR A 103 5.16 5.42 21.42
CA THR A 103 6.24 5.98 20.61
C THR A 103 6.74 4.97 19.59
N SER A 104 6.20 3.75 19.51
CA SER A 104 6.66 2.76 18.53
C SER A 104 6.54 3.27 17.10
N ASP A 105 5.56 4.13 16.82
CA ASP A 105 5.35 4.77 15.52
C ASP A 105 6.37 5.89 15.22
N GLU A 106 7.06 6.41 16.23
CA GLU A 106 8.06 7.49 16.13
C GLU A 106 9.51 6.98 16.32
N LEU A 107 9.73 5.91 17.07
CA LEU A 107 11.03 5.26 17.30
C LEU A 107 11.61 4.61 16.04
N TYR A 108 10.82 4.51 14.96
CA TYR A 108 11.24 4.00 13.65
C TYR A 108 12.40 4.80 13.01
N VAL A 109 12.74 6.00 13.51
CA VAL A 109 13.69 6.91 12.85
C VAL A 109 15.11 6.89 13.44
N SER A 110 15.34 6.32 14.64
CA SER A 110 16.57 6.65 15.42
C SER A 110 17.49 5.48 15.82
N ILE A 111 17.38 4.28 15.24
CA ILE A 111 18.31 3.17 15.54
C ILE A 111 19.27 2.98 14.35
N PRO A 112 20.55 3.44 14.42
CA PRO A 112 21.45 3.43 13.26
C PRO A 112 22.17 2.09 13.02
N PHE A 113 22.07 1.12 13.94
CA PHE A 113 22.90 -0.09 13.94
C PHE A 113 22.17 -1.41 13.65
N VAL A 114 20.88 -1.35 13.32
CA VAL A 114 20.25 -2.45 12.60
C VAL A 114 19.97 -1.94 11.20
N LYS A 115 20.69 -2.46 10.20
CA LYS A 115 20.28 -2.32 8.80
C LYS A 115 18.97 -3.08 8.59
N PHE A 116 17.89 -2.60 9.18
CA PHE A 116 16.62 -2.64 8.48
C PHE A 116 16.81 -1.61 7.38
N SER A 117 17.08 -2.08 6.17
CA SER A 117 16.79 -1.27 4.99
C SER A 117 15.48 -0.56 5.30
N PRO A 118 15.41 0.79 5.23
CA PRO A 118 14.12 1.45 5.37
C PRO A 118 13.19 0.63 4.49
N THR A 119 12.05 0.18 5.03
CA THR A 119 10.94 -0.18 4.15
C THR A 119 10.76 1.08 3.33
N SER A 120 11.44 1.17 2.18
CA SER A 120 11.21 2.21 1.19
C SER A 120 9.71 2.17 1.09
N GLN A 121 9.02 3.26 1.43
CA GLN A 121 7.57 3.30 1.42
C GLN A 121 7.16 2.58 0.14
N LYS A 122 6.65 1.34 0.27
CA LYS A 122 6.56 0.45 -0.87
C LYS A 122 5.59 1.17 -1.78
N LYS A 123 6.08 1.61 -2.95
CA LYS A 123 5.27 2.39 -3.88
C LYS A 123 3.99 1.60 -4.07
N LYS A 124 2.84 2.20 -3.73
CA LYS A 124 1.56 1.51 -3.84
C LYS A 124 1.41 1.07 -5.29
N ASP A 125 1.04 -0.19 -5.48
CA ASP A 125 0.77 -0.73 -6.80
C ASP A 125 -0.35 0.10 -7.48
N LEU A 126 -0.41 0.06 -8.81
CA LEU A 126 -1.39 0.79 -9.60
C LEU A 126 -2.39 -0.18 -10.23
N VAL A 127 -3.63 -0.15 -9.75
CA VAL A 127 -4.74 -0.84 -10.40
C VAL A 127 -5.15 -0.04 -11.65
N VAL A 128 -5.07 -0.68 -12.80
CA VAL A 128 -5.32 -0.06 -14.11
C VAL A 128 -6.83 -0.09 -14.43
N ASP A 129 -7.40 1.06 -14.75
CA ASP A 129 -8.76 1.20 -15.31
C ASP A 129 -8.78 0.92 -16.82
N SER A 130 -9.94 0.51 -17.35
CA SER A 130 -10.12 0.19 -18.78
C SER A 130 -9.87 1.38 -19.69
N SER A 131 -10.13 2.60 -19.19
CA SER A 131 -9.87 3.85 -19.93
C SER A 131 -8.39 4.03 -20.30
N VAL A 132 -7.48 3.63 -19.40
CA VAL A 132 -6.02 3.70 -19.62
C VAL A 132 -5.59 2.71 -20.68
N LEU A 133 -6.21 1.52 -20.70
CA LEU A 133 -5.89 0.49 -21.68
C LEU A 133 -6.25 0.89 -23.11
N SER A 134 -7.06 1.94 -23.32
CA SER A 134 -7.33 2.49 -24.65
C SER A 134 -6.36 3.61 -25.09
N ASP A 135 -5.53 4.10 -24.17
CA ASP A 135 -4.62 5.23 -24.39
C ASP A 135 -3.19 4.72 -24.64
N ALA A 136 -2.66 4.96 -25.84
CA ALA A 136 -1.35 4.46 -26.23
C ALA A 136 -0.19 5.07 -25.42
N ARG A 137 -0.39 6.25 -24.81
CA ARG A 137 0.64 6.94 -24.00
C ARG A 137 1.07 6.13 -22.78
N ILE A 138 0.25 5.18 -22.33
CA ILE A 138 0.62 4.29 -21.22
C ILE A 138 1.86 3.46 -21.55
N ILE A 139 2.05 3.09 -22.82
CA ILE A 139 3.21 2.31 -23.28
C ILE A 139 4.48 3.15 -23.14
N ASP A 140 4.45 4.39 -23.63
CA ASP A 140 5.59 5.32 -23.57
C ASP A 140 5.93 5.70 -22.12
N LEU A 141 4.91 5.92 -21.29
CA LEU A 141 5.11 6.23 -19.87
C LEU A 141 5.64 5.04 -19.06
N SER A 142 5.29 3.82 -19.46
CA SER A 142 5.79 2.60 -18.85
C SER A 142 7.23 2.29 -19.30
N SER A 143 7.56 2.53 -20.58
CA SER A 143 8.90 2.27 -21.12
C SER A 143 9.96 3.27 -20.66
N THR A 144 9.55 4.50 -20.32
CA THR A 144 10.45 5.55 -19.81
C THR A 144 10.81 5.42 -18.33
N GLY A 145 10.14 4.51 -17.60
CA GLY A 145 10.34 4.34 -16.15
C GLY A 145 9.64 5.41 -15.29
N VAL A 146 8.84 6.30 -15.88
CA VAL A 146 8.01 7.26 -15.13
C VAL A 146 6.99 6.51 -14.26
N LEU A 147 6.49 5.37 -14.75
CA LEU A 147 5.61 4.45 -14.02
C LEU A 147 6.41 3.31 -13.38
N ASP A 148 7.24 3.64 -12.41
CA ASP A 148 8.04 2.68 -11.61
C ASP A 148 7.19 2.02 -10.50
N HIS A 149 5.99 1.53 -10.82
CA HIS A 149 5.06 0.87 -9.89
C HIS A 149 4.59 -0.44 -10.54
N THR A 150 4.23 -1.44 -9.73
CA THR A 150 3.55 -2.63 -10.26
C THR A 150 2.22 -2.23 -10.89
N LEU A 151 2.03 -2.50 -12.18
CA LEU A 151 0.75 -2.31 -12.85
C LEU A 151 -0.09 -3.56 -12.66
N ILE A 152 -1.26 -3.41 -12.03
CA ILE A 152 -2.21 -4.48 -11.78
C ILE A 152 -3.35 -4.35 -12.78
N ILE A 153 -3.49 -5.31 -13.68
CA ILE A 153 -4.61 -5.41 -14.62
C ILE A 153 -5.62 -6.45 -14.08
N PRO A 154 -6.82 -6.02 -13.65
CA PRO A 154 -7.86 -6.94 -13.22
C PRO A 154 -8.41 -7.77 -14.37
N ARG A 155 -8.56 -9.08 -14.16
CA ARG A 155 -9.08 -10.00 -15.19
C ARG A 155 -10.54 -9.76 -15.55
N PHE A 156 -11.34 -9.19 -14.64
CA PHE A 156 -12.71 -8.78 -14.97
C PHE A 156 -12.75 -7.68 -16.03
N LEU A 157 -11.77 -6.76 -16.09
CA LEU A 157 -11.67 -5.77 -17.16
C LEU A 157 -11.34 -6.42 -18.51
N ILE A 158 -10.43 -7.39 -18.50
CA ILE A 158 -10.06 -8.12 -19.72
C ILE A 158 -11.28 -8.84 -20.28
N LYS A 159 -12.07 -9.52 -19.42
CA LYS A 159 -13.32 -10.19 -19.81
C LYS A 159 -14.32 -9.21 -20.45
N GLU A 160 -14.47 -8.03 -19.87
CA GLU A 160 -15.35 -6.98 -20.42
C GLU A 160 -14.86 -6.48 -21.78
N ILE A 161 -13.57 -6.21 -21.93
CA ILE A 161 -12.99 -5.78 -23.20
C ILE A 161 -13.21 -6.85 -24.29
N TYR A 162 -13.03 -8.13 -23.95
CA TYR A 162 -13.33 -9.23 -24.87
C TYR A 162 -14.82 -9.27 -25.26
N ALA A 163 -15.73 -9.15 -24.30
CA ALA A 163 -17.17 -9.12 -24.60
C ALA A 163 -17.55 -7.95 -25.54
N ILE A 164 -16.97 -6.76 -25.33
CA ILE A 164 -17.15 -5.61 -26.21
C ILE A 164 -16.61 -5.90 -27.62
N SER A 165 -15.49 -6.62 -27.73
CA SER A 165 -14.90 -6.99 -29.03
C SER A 165 -15.75 -7.95 -29.87
N GLU A 166 -16.65 -8.72 -29.23
CA GLU A 166 -17.54 -9.67 -29.90
C GLU A 166 -18.90 -9.05 -30.24
N ILE A 167 -19.51 -8.35 -29.28
CA ILE A 167 -20.93 -7.95 -29.33
C ILE A 167 -21.11 -6.45 -29.61
N GLY A 168 -20.05 -5.63 -29.46
CA GLY A 168 -20.11 -4.19 -29.69
C GLY A 168 -20.34 -3.78 -31.15
N ASP A 169 -20.68 -2.50 -31.34
CA ASP A 169 -20.64 -1.84 -32.64
C ASP A 169 -19.19 -1.72 -33.15
N GLU A 170 -19.01 -1.43 -34.44
CA GLU A 170 -17.70 -1.46 -35.09
C GLU A 170 -16.67 -0.55 -34.41
N VAL A 171 -17.10 0.63 -33.94
CA VAL A 171 -16.24 1.58 -33.21
C VAL A 171 -15.78 0.99 -31.88
N SER A 172 -16.71 0.44 -31.09
CA SER A 172 -16.38 -0.20 -29.81
C SER A 172 -15.51 -1.44 -29.99
N LYS A 173 -15.74 -2.23 -31.05
CA LYS A 173 -14.91 -3.40 -31.40
C LYS A 173 -13.47 -2.99 -31.72
N ASN A 174 -13.29 -1.95 -32.54
CA ASN A 174 -11.97 -1.43 -32.87
C ASN A 174 -11.26 -0.88 -31.62
N LYS A 175 -11.99 -0.19 -30.74
CA LYS A 175 -11.47 0.27 -29.45
C LYS A 175 -11.06 -0.89 -28.55
N ALA A 176 -11.87 -1.94 -28.44
CA ALA A 176 -11.55 -3.12 -27.64
C ALA A 176 -10.32 -3.87 -28.16
N LYS A 177 -10.21 -4.08 -29.49
CA LYS A 177 -9.02 -4.65 -30.13
C LYS A 177 -7.76 -3.85 -29.81
N LYS A 178 -7.85 -2.52 -29.89
CA LYS A 178 -6.75 -1.62 -29.52
C LYS A 178 -6.36 -1.78 -28.06
N SER A 179 -7.33 -1.90 -27.14
CA SER A 179 -7.02 -2.12 -25.73
C SER A 179 -6.29 -3.45 -25.48
N LEU A 180 -6.70 -4.52 -26.15
CA LEU A 180 -6.01 -5.82 -26.08
C LEU A 180 -4.59 -5.75 -26.66
N GLU A 181 -4.37 -4.97 -27.71
CA GLU A 181 -3.04 -4.73 -28.28
C GLU A 181 -2.14 -3.97 -27.30
N ILE A 182 -2.68 -2.96 -26.60
CA ILE A 182 -1.95 -2.21 -25.58
C ILE A 182 -1.52 -3.14 -24.44
N ILE A 183 -2.40 -4.04 -23.96
CA ILE A 183 -2.04 -5.03 -22.93
C ILE A 183 -0.84 -5.88 -23.38
N LYS A 184 -0.88 -6.42 -24.61
CA LYS A 184 0.23 -7.22 -25.16
C LYS A 184 1.54 -6.43 -25.27
N LYS A 185 1.46 -5.15 -25.61
CA LYS A 185 2.63 -4.28 -25.67
C LYS A 185 3.20 -4.03 -24.29
N LEU A 186 2.36 -3.80 -23.27
CA LEU A 186 2.79 -3.65 -21.89
C LEU A 186 3.48 -4.93 -21.37
N GLU A 187 2.95 -6.12 -21.67
CA GLU A 187 3.57 -7.40 -21.33
C GLU A 187 4.98 -7.57 -21.93
N ALA A 188 5.24 -6.96 -23.08
CA ALA A 188 6.51 -7.05 -23.79
C ALA A 188 7.55 -6.01 -23.33
N ILE A 189 7.20 -5.07 -22.45
CA ILE A 189 8.15 -4.06 -21.94
C ILE A 189 9.07 -4.72 -20.91
N GLU A 190 10.36 -4.76 -21.23
CA GLU A 190 11.38 -5.24 -20.28
C GLU A 190 11.48 -4.29 -19.07
N GLY A 191 11.48 -4.87 -17.87
CA GLY A 191 11.57 -4.12 -16.61
C GLY A 191 10.25 -3.58 -16.06
N LEU A 192 9.13 -3.70 -16.81
CA LEU A 192 7.81 -3.37 -16.28
C LEU A 192 7.26 -4.52 -15.42
N GLU A 193 6.96 -4.24 -14.14
CA GLU A 193 6.23 -5.19 -13.30
C GLU A 193 4.73 -5.16 -13.63
N LEU A 194 4.30 -6.02 -14.55
CA LEU A 194 2.89 -6.21 -14.88
C LEU A 194 2.31 -7.45 -14.17
N ARG A 195 1.18 -7.30 -13.46
CA ARG A 195 0.49 -8.40 -12.78
C ARG A 195 -0.98 -8.47 -13.17
N PHE A 196 -1.45 -9.67 -13.45
CA PHE A 196 -2.88 -9.93 -13.63
C PHE A 196 -3.50 -10.38 -12.31
N ASN A 197 -4.66 -9.82 -11.96
CA ASN A 197 -5.36 -10.16 -10.73
C ASN A 197 -6.72 -10.80 -11.03
N ASP A 198 -6.95 -11.99 -10.47
CA ASP A 198 -8.15 -12.80 -10.67
C ASP A 198 -9.26 -12.54 -9.62
N THR A 199 -9.05 -11.65 -8.66
CA THR A 199 -10.05 -11.30 -7.66
C THR A 199 -11.23 -10.58 -8.34
N ASP A 200 -12.42 -11.11 -8.12
CA ASP A 200 -13.69 -10.56 -8.61
C ASP A 200 -14.66 -10.40 -7.42
N PHE A 201 -15.62 -9.49 -7.56
CA PHE A 201 -16.63 -9.17 -6.54
C PHE A 201 -18.02 -9.33 -7.15
N PRO A 202 -18.60 -10.54 -7.18
CA PRO A 202 -19.90 -10.81 -7.81
C PRO A 202 -21.06 -9.98 -7.26
N GLU A 203 -20.97 -9.55 -6.00
CA GLU A 203 -21.95 -8.71 -5.33
C GLU A 203 -21.95 -7.25 -5.83
N VAL A 204 -20.87 -6.80 -6.47
CA VAL A 204 -20.75 -5.46 -7.05
C VAL A 204 -21.07 -5.54 -8.54
N LYS A 205 -22.13 -4.85 -8.97
CA LYS A 205 -22.61 -4.94 -10.36
C LYS A 205 -21.75 -4.13 -11.33
N ASP A 206 -21.30 -2.96 -10.92
CA ASP A 206 -20.54 -2.05 -11.78
C ASP A 206 -19.04 -2.28 -11.66
N ILE A 207 -18.34 -2.16 -12.79
CA ILE A 207 -16.89 -2.36 -12.88
C ILE A 207 -16.11 -1.36 -12.01
N GLN A 208 -16.62 -0.13 -11.88
CA GLN A 208 -15.93 0.92 -11.13
C GLN A 208 -15.93 0.61 -9.63
N GLY A 209 -17.04 0.13 -9.09
CA GLY A 209 -17.13 -0.38 -7.72
C GLY A 209 -16.20 -1.57 -7.49
N LYS A 210 -16.08 -2.49 -8.46
CA LYS A 210 -15.12 -3.60 -8.39
C LYS A 210 -13.68 -3.10 -8.35
N LEU A 211 -13.35 -2.10 -9.18
CA LEU A 211 -12.03 -1.46 -9.26
C LEU A 211 -11.65 -0.80 -7.92
N ILE A 212 -12.56 0.00 -7.34
CA ILE A 212 -12.36 0.66 -6.05
C ILE A 212 -12.16 -0.37 -4.94
N ARG A 213 -12.97 -1.43 -4.93
CA ARG A 213 -12.88 -2.50 -3.93
C ARG A 213 -11.58 -3.30 -4.05
N LEU A 214 -11.14 -3.56 -5.27
CA LEU A 214 -9.85 -4.19 -5.54
C LEU A 214 -8.69 -3.31 -5.05
N ALA A 215 -8.71 -2.02 -5.38
CA ALA A 215 -7.70 -1.07 -4.94
C ALA A 215 -7.62 -1.00 -3.40
N ARG A 216 -8.76 -1.01 -2.71
CA ARG A 216 -8.80 -1.07 -1.24
C ARG A 216 -8.22 -2.37 -0.68
N LEU A 217 -8.59 -3.51 -1.27
CA LEU A 217 -8.13 -4.83 -0.84
C LEU A 217 -6.60 -4.96 -0.95
N LEU A 218 -6.01 -4.37 -1.98
CA LEU A 218 -4.58 -4.45 -2.27
C LEU A 218 -3.75 -3.29 -1.68
N ASP A 219 -4.40 -2.35 -0.99
CA ASP A 219 -3.80 -1.06 -0.59
C ASP A 219 -3.10 -0.34 -1.75
N ALA A 220 -3.75 -0.36 -2.92
CA ALA A 220 -3.23 0.14 -4.19
C ALA A 220 -3.90 1.46 -4.60
N ASN A 221 -3.25 2.21 -5.49
CA ASN A 221 -3.82 3.39 -6.13
C ASN A 221 -4.47 3.00 -7.47
N ILE A 222 -5.33 3.88 -8.00
CA ILE A 222 -5.99 3.65 -9.29
C ILE A 222 -5.32 4.52 -10.36
N LEU A 223 -4.94 3.92 -11.49
CA LEU A 223 -4.52 4.64 -12.68
C LEU A 223 -5.72 4.71 -13.64
N SER A 224 -6.17 5.93 -13.97
CA SER A 224 -7.30 6.16 -14.89
C SER A 224 -6.99 7.27 -15.89
N ALA A 225 -7.54 7.18 -17.10
CA ALA A 225 -7.54 8.26 -18.09
C ALA A 225 -8.85 9.06 -18.07
N ASP A 226 -9.89 8.55 -17.39
CA ASP A 226 -11.21 9.17 -17.30
C ASP A 226 -11.75 9.04 -15.86
N ILE A 227 -11.42 10.04 -15.04
CA ILE A 227 -11.82 10.07 -13.62
C ILE A 227 -13.32 10.33 -13.43
N THR A 228 -14.05 10.77 -14.46
CA THR A 228 -15.47 11.14 -14.33
C THR A 228 -16.36 9.94 -13.98
N LYS A 229 -15.86 8.73 -14.27
CA LYS A 229 -16.55 7.47 -14.01
C LYS A 229 -16.30 6.90 -12.61
N ILE A 230 -15.33 7.44 -11.87
CA ILE A 230 -14.98 6.96 -10.54
C ILE A 230 -15.65 7.85 -9.49
N GLN A 231 -16.48 7.25 -8.64
CA GLN A 231 -17.18 7.99 -7.59
C GLN A 231 -16.21 8.43 -6.48
N MET A 232 -15.98 9.74 -6.38
CA MET A 232 -15.02 10.34 -5.44
C MET A 232 -15.33 10.04 -3.96
N SER A 233 -16.60 9.88 -3.59
CA SER A 233 -17.06 9.60 -2.23
C SER A 233 -16.62 8.24 -1.67
N SER A 234 -16.12 7.34 -2.52
CA SER A 234 -15.81 5.96 -2.17
C SER A 234 -14.30 5.68 -2.01
N LEU A 235 -13.47 6.73 -1.95
CA LEU A 235 -12.01 6.65 -2.16
C LEU A 235 -11.14 6.90 -0.92
N GLU A 236 -11.68 6.83 0.31
CA GLU A 236 -10.84 6.98 1.51
C GLU A 236 -9.64 6.03 1.44
N GLY A 237 -8.43 6.60 1.49
CA GLY A 237 -7.15 5.87 1.42
C GLY A 237 -6.65 5.49 0.02
N ILE A 238 -7.39 5.78 -1.05
CA ILE A 238 -7.05 5.44 -2.45
C ILE A 238 -6.75 6.71 -3.24
N ARG A 239 -5.54 6.83 -3.80
CA ARG A 239 -5.22 7.92 -4.74
C ARG A 239 -5.59 7.52 -6.16
N ILE A 240 -6.17 8.46 -6.92
CA ILE A 240 -6.33 8.32 -8.37
C ILE A 240 -5.20 9.07 -9.07
N ILE A 241 -4.45 8.38 -9.92
CA ILE A 241 -3.49 8.95 -10.84
C ILE A 241 -4.19 9.13 -12.18
N ASN A 242 -4.31 10.38 -12.62
CA ASN A 242 -4.94 10.72 -13.89
C ASN A 242 -3.88 10.84 -15.00
N LEU A 243 -3.93 9.93 -15.97
CA LEU A 243 -3.02 9.90 -17.13
C LEU A 243 -3.07 11.19 -17.96
N HIS A 244 -4.26 11.77 -18.13
CA HIS A 244 -4.44 13.01 -18.86
C HIS A 244 -3.83 14.20 -18.12
N THR A 245 -3.98 14.26 -16.79
CA THR A 245 -3.33 15.29 -15.97
C THR A 245 -1.81 15.18 -16.04
N LEU A 246 -1.27 13.96 -15.98
CA LEU A 246 0.17 13.70 -16.13
C LEU A 246 0.67 14.19 -17.50
N SER A 247 -0.02 13.82 -18.58
CA SER A 247 0.36 14.24 -19.93
C SER A 247 0.28 15.77 -20.12
N ASN A 248 -0.68 16.44 -19.50
CA ASN A 248 -0.76 17.91 -19.55
C ASN A 248 0.36 18.57 -18.74
N ALA A 249 0.78 17.98 -17.63
CA ALA A 249 1.90 18.48 -16.83
C ALA A 249 3.25 18.35 -17.56
N LEU A 250 3.35 17.45 -18.54
CA LEU A 250 4.52 17.28 -19.40
C LEU A 250 4.54 18.21 -20.62
N LYS A 251 3.49 19.00 -20.85
CA LYS A 251 3.49 19.98 -21.94
C LYS A 251 4.53 21.08 -21.66
N PRO A 252 5.22 21.61 -22.69
CA PRO A 252 6.15 22.71 -22.52
C PRO A 252 5.50 23.87 -21.78
N LEU A 253 6.14 24.31 -20.69
CA LEU A 253 5.74 25.51 -19.99
C LEU A 253 6.19 26.70 -20.84
N THR A 254 5.29 27.27 -21.63
CA THR A 254 5.55 28.55 -22.31
C THR A 254 5.49 29.67 -21.28
N GLN A 255 6.49 30.54 -21.25
CA GLN A 255 6.45 31.71 -20.38
C GLN A 255 5.69 32.86 -21.04
N THR A 256 4.88 33.57 -20.25
CA THR A 256 4.26 34.82 -20.70
C THR A 256 5.36 35.80 -21.13
N GLY A 257 5.33 36.25 -22.38
CA GLY A 257 6.33 37.14 -22.97
C GLY A 257 7.38 36.44 -23.85
N GLU A 258 7.35 35.12 -23.94
CA GLU A 258 8.21 34.36 -24.86
C GLU A 258 7.72 34.47 -26.31
N PHE A 259 8.65 34.69 -27.24
CA PHE A 259 8.32 34.76 -28.67
C PHE A 259 8.42 33.38 -29.30
N ILE A 260 7.31 32.89 -29.86
CA ILE A 260 7.26 31.61 -30.55
C ILE A 260 7.20 31.86 -32.06
N LYS A 261 8.14 31.28 -32.81
CA LYS A 261 8.11 31.29 -34.28
C LYS A 261 7.20 30.18 -34.77
N ILE A 262 6.15 30.54 -35.51
CA ILE A 262 5.18 29.59 -36.07
C ILE A 262 5.06 29.84 -37.56
N LYS A 263 5.21 28.77 -38.33
CA LYS A 263 4.92 28.78 -39.77
C LYS A 263 3.42 28.69 -40.00
N ILE A 264 2.85 29.68 -40.68
CA ILE A 264 1.42 29.65 -41.04
C ILE A 264 1.24 28.73 -42.24
N GLN A 265 0.47 27.66 -42.05
CA GLN A 265 0.28 26.62 -43.05
C GLN A 265 -1.06 26.72 -43.78
N ARG A 266 -2.08 27.33 -43.15
CA ARG A 266 -3.40 27.53 -43.76
C ARG A 266 -4.14 28.73 -43.18
N TYR A 267 -5.18 29.18 -43.88
CA TYR A 267 -6.12 30.17 -43.35
C TYR A 267 -6.96 29.59 -42.20
N GLY A 268 -7.29 30.43 -41.22
CA GLY A 268 -8.19 30.09 -40.12
C GLY A 268 -9.66 30.23 -40.48
N LYS A 269 -10.52 29.98 -39.48
CA LYS A 269 -11.97 30.01 -39.65
C LYS A 269 -12.51 31.44 -39.80
N GLU A 270 -11.90 32.39 -39.11
CA GLU A 270 -12.28 33.81 -39.20
C GLU A 270 -11.42 34.56 -40.22
N PRO A 271 -11.95 35.66 -40.79
CA PRO A 271 -11.19 36.53 -41.67
C PRO A 271 -9.88 36.97 -41.01
N ARG A 272 -8.78 36.90 -41.75
CA ARG A 272 -7.41 37.27 -41.33
C ARG A 272 -6.71 36.30 -40.38
N GLN A 273 -7.35 35.24 -39.90
CA GLN A 273 -6.66 34.23 -39.11
C GLN A 273 -5.71 33.39 -39.97
N GLY A 274 -4.56 33.06 -39.40
CA GLY A 274 -3.65 32.01 -39.88
C GLY A 274 -3.62 30.87 -38.88
N VAL A 275 -3.47 29.64 -39.36
CA VAL A 275 -3.30 28.45 -38.53
C VAL A 275 -1.94 27.83 -38.84
N GLY A 276 -1.18 27.61 -37.78
CA GLY A 276 0.08 26.89 -37.81
C GLY A 276 0.10 25.81 -36.74
N TYR A 277 1.19 25.05 -36.73
CA TYR A 277 1.42 23.99 -35.76
C TYR A 277 2.80 24.20 -35.13
N LEU A 278 2.89 23.95 -33.83
CA LEU A 278 4.18 23.81 -33.15
C LEU A 278 4.86 22.50 -33.56
N GLU A 279 6.12 22.33 -33.18
CA GLU A 279 6.89 21.09 -33.44
C GLU A 279 6.21 19.85 -32.82
N ASP A 280 5.48 20.02 -31.72
CA ASP A 280 4.72 18.97 -31.04
C ASP A 280 3.33 18.68 -31.66
N GLY A 281 2.96 19.40 -32.74
CA GLY A 281 1.68 19.25 -33.43
C GLY A 281 0.52 20.01 -32.78
N THR A 282 0.75 20.81 -31.74
CA THR A 282 -0.28 21.68 -31.16
C THR A 282 -0.73 22.72 -32.20
N MET A 283 -2.04 22.78 -32.46
CA MET A 283 -2.62 23.76 -33.37
C MET A 283 -2.63 25.15 -32.73
N VAL A 284 -2.04 26.13 -33.40
CA VAL A 284 -2.03 27.53 -32.98
C VAL A 284 -2.77 28.38 -33.99
N VAL A 285 -3.75 29.15 -33.51
CA VAL A 285 -4.53 30.10 -34.31
C VAL A 285 -4.00 31.50 -34.06
N VAL A 286 -3.45 32.13 -35.09
CA VAL A 286 -2.85 33.47 -35.02
C VAL A 286 -3.78 34.47 -35.69
N ASN A 287 -4.29 35.42 -34.91
CA ASN A 287 -5.11 36.51 -35.46
C ASN A 287 -4.24 37.46 -36.30
N GLY A 288 -4.68 37.81 -37.51
CA GLY A 288 -3.86 38.54 -38.50
C GLY A 288 -2.79 37.69 -39.20
N GLY A 289 -2.62 36.42 -38.81
CA GLY A 289 -1.63 35.50 -39.36
C GLY A 289 -1.87 35.07 -40.81
N GLY A 290 -3.10 35.24 -41.34
CA GLY A 290 -3.46 34.79 -42.69
C GLY A 290 -2.63 35.45 -43.80
N LYS A 291 -2.09 36.65 -43.54
CA LYS A 291 -1.20 37.36 -44.49
C LYS A 291 0.21 36.78 -44.58
N PHE A 292 0.58 35.91 -43.64
CA PHE A 292 1.90 35.28 -43.54
C PHE A 292 1.86 33.80 -43.95
N LEU A 293 0.84 33.40 -44.71
CA LEU A 293 0.72 32.04 -45.26
C LEU A 293 1.90 31.76 -46.21
N GLY A 294 2.73 30.77 -45.87
CA GLY A 294 3.90 30.40 -46.70
C GLY A 294 5.06 29.82 -45.92
#